data_AF-A5J0A2-F1
#
_entry.id   AF-A5J0A2-F1
#
_cell.length_a   1.000
_cell.length_b   1.000
_cell.length_c   1.000
_cell.angle_alpha   90.00
_cell.angle_beta   90.00
_cell.angle_gamma   90.00
#
_symmetry.space_group_name_H-M   'P 1'
#
loop_
_entity.id
_entity.type
_entity.pdbx_description
1 polymer ?
#
loop_
_entity_poly.entity_id
_entity_poly.type
_entity_poly.pdbx_seq_one_letter_code
_entity_poly.pdbx_strand_id
1 'polypeptide(L)'
;DPEVGVLGLPDGVKFVFLDVGLAMIVFTSILGQLTAQVNASHMMIDYINNYFALFTLHACMAVEISGVMHSSYLIRNILSVISGRPIASNEPPREGFALAFFWGRVLMSLAILGFSLAVTVVALLQGDTSASVKYPGIPRGLVVVLLFVFMAVVGMREGMQIAFFAVAKLPANQRGTSFFGRKTCELLFKGNGQNLPGFMIGRQLAVVCSFFLVGSYTSLTIQPGTGDNIFGVSDGAQAFLNWGFQGAVVTTILASISWQLVASACPVAFLNNPFAYVLLVVALFLESTGLCSGAWV
;
A
#
# COMPACT_ATOMS: atom_id res chain seq x y z
N ASP A 1 7.17 3.82 28.12
CA ASP A 1 7.75 4.77 29.07
C ASP A 1 9.12 5.18 28.54
N PRO A 2 9.28 6.39 27.98
CA PRO A 2 10.51 6.84 27.34
C PRO A 2 11.69 7.02 28.32
N GLU A 3 11.44 6.95 29.63
CA GLU A 3 12.48 7.05 30.67
C GLU A 3 13.18 5.71 30.96
N VAL A 4 12.63 4.59 30.49
CA VAL A 4 13.28 3.28 30.67
C VAL A 4 14.45 3.17 29.71
N GLY A 5 15.66 3.12 30.24
CA GLY A 5 16.90 3.02 29.48
C GLY A 5 16.97 1.76 28.62
N VAL A 6 16.44 1.81 27.40
CA VAL A 6 16.64 0.75 26.41
C VAL A 6 18.08 0.81 25.93
N LEU A 7 18.85 -0.24 26.24
CA LEU A 7 20.23 -0.47 25.78
C LEU A 7 21.27 0.62 26.12
N GLY A 8 20.97 1.55 27.04
CA GLY A 8 21.90 2.62 27.43
C GLY A 8 22.24 3.62 26.32
N LEU A 9 21.42 3.71 25.27
CA LEU A 9 21.70 4.56 24.12
C LEU A 9 21.54 6.06 24.45
N PRO A 10 22.29 6.95 23.76
CA PRO A 10 22.09 8.40 23.87
C PRO A 10 20.68 8.81 23.46
N ASP A 11 20.14 9.87 24.08
CA ASP A 11 18.74 10.28 23.89
C ASP A 11 18.42 10.65 22.43
N GLY A 12 19.38 11.23 21.71
CA GLY A 12 19.23 11.50 20.28
C GLY A 12 19.06 10.23 19.42
N VAL A 13 19.74 9.13 19.80
CA VAL A 13 19.61 7.85 19.11
C VAL A 13 18.28 7.19 19.44
N LYS A 14 17.86 7.24 20.72
CA LYS A 14 16.53 6.74 21.13
C LYS A 14 15.41 7.47 20.42
N PHE A 15 15.49 8.80 20.34
CA PHE A 15 14.49 9.61 19.65
C PHE A 15 14.35 9.21 18.17
N VAL A 16 15.47 9.12 17.45
CA VAL A 16 15.45 8.80 16.01
C VAL A 16 15.06 7.34 15.75
N PHE A 17 15.62 6.38 16.48
CA PHE A 17 15.41 4.96 16.20
C PHE A 17 14.12 4.41 16.82
N LEU A 18 13.77 4.83 18.03
CA LEU A 18 12.64 4.28 18.79
C LEU A 18 11.39 5.18 18.70
N ASP A 19 11.51 6.48 18.98
CA ASP A 19 10.32 7.37 19.06
C ASP A 19 9.78 7.78 17.68
N VAL A 20 10.68 8.10 16.75
CA VAL A 20 10.33 8.34 15.34
C VAL A 20 9.98 7.02 14.63
N GLY A 21 10.48 5.89 15.14
CA GLY A 21 10.21 4.55 14.62
C GLY A 21 11.07 4.17 13.41
N LEU A 22 12.20 4.87 13.18
CA LEU A 22 13.11 4.56 12.07
C LEU A 22 13.62 3.12 12.15
N ALA A 23 13.88 2.59 13.35
CA ALA A 23 14.31 1.20 13.53
C ALA A 23 13.27 0.21 12.98
N MET A 24 12.00 0.41 13.31
CA MET A 24 10.90 -0.43 12.83
C MET A 24 10.72 -0.31 11.32
N ILE A 25 10.80 0.91 10.79
CA ILE A 25 10.72 1.15 9.34
C ILE A 25 11.84 0.42 8.61
N VAL A 26 13.10 0.57 9.04
CA VAL A 26 14.26 -0.07 8.42
C VAL A 26 14.18 -1.58 8.55
N PHE A 27 13.83 -2.10 9.73
CA PHE A 27 13.65 -3.53 9.99
C PHE A 27 12.58 -4.13 9.07
N THR A 28 11.37 -3.54 9.03
CA THR A 28 10.27 -4.01 8.18
C THR A 28 10.60 -3.85 6.69
N SER A 29 11.31 -2.80 6.31
CA SER A 29 11.74 -2.59 4.92
C SER A 29 12.75 -3.63 4.49
N ILE A 30 13.87 -3.78 5.20
CA ILE A 30 14.99 -4.64 4.80
C ILE A 30 14.60 -6.12 4.95
N LEU A 31 14.31 -6.55 6.18
CA LEU A 31 14.09 -7.97 6.48
C LEU A 31 12.69 -8.44 6.11
N GLY A 32 11.70 -7.56 6.21
CA GLY A 32 10.30 -7.94 5.97
C GLY A 32 9.92 -8.01 4.49
N GLN A 33 10.52 -7.19 3.63
CA GLN A 33 10.03 -7.00 2.26
C GLN A 33 11.14 -6.94 1.21
N LEU A 34 12.21 -6.16 1.44
CA LEU A 34 13.23 -5.89 0.44
C LEU A 34 14.05 -7.13 0.07
N THR A 35 14.56 -7.90 1.04
CA THR A 35 15.35 -9.11 0.72
C THR A 35 14.58 -10.08 -0.16
N ALA A 36 13.30 -10.30 0.17
CA ALA A 36 12.39 -11.11 -0.64
C ALA A 36 12.19 -10.52 -2.05
N GLN A 37 11.98 -9.20 -2.14
CA GLN A 37 11.75 -8.50 -3.40
C GLN A 37 12.99 -8.49 -4.32
N VAL A 38 14.18 -8.29 -3.76
CA VAL A 38 15.45 -8.31 -4.50
C VAL A 38 15.72 -9.72 -5.03
N ASN A 39 15.59 -10.75 -4.18
CA ASN A 39 15.75 -12.14 -4.59
C ASN A 39 14.74 -12.52 -5.68
N ALA A 40 13.47 -12.13 -5.52
CA ALA A 40 12.45 -12.34 -6.53
C ALA A 40 12.77 -11.60 -7.83
N SER A 41 13.39 -10.42 -7.81
CA SER A 41 13.71 -9.65 -9.02
C SER A 41 14.85 -10.26 -9.84
N HIS A 42 15.84 -10.90 -9.19
CA HIS A 42 16.98 -11.52 -9.86
C HIS A 42 16.71 -12.97 -10.27
N MET A 43 16.11 -13.77 -9.38
CA MET A 43 15.91 -15.21 -9.55
C MET A 43 14.43 -15.59 -9.37
N MET A 44 13.56 -15.03 -10.22
CA MET A 44 12.09 -15.18 -10.11
C MET A 44 11.63 -16.63 -9.97
N ILE A 45 12.12 -17.54 -10.83
CA ILE A 45 11.68 -18.95 -10.86
C ILE A 45 12.14 -19.69 -9.61
N ASP A 46 13.39 -19.50 -9.18
CA ASP A 46 13.92 -20.15 -7.99
C ASP A 46 13.26 -19.62 -6.71
N TYR A 47 12.93 -18.32 -6.68
CA TYR A 47 12.22 -17.70 -5.56
C TYR A 47 10.82 -18.29 -5.34
N ILE A 48 10.11 -18.67 -6.40
CA ILE A 48 8.77 -19.29 -6.30
C ILE A 48 8.81 -20.82 -6.16
N ASN A 49 9.96 -21.45 -6.44
CA ASN A 49 10.10 -22.90 -6.44
C ASN A 49 10.34 -23.46 -5.01
N ASN A 50 9.41 -23.21 -4.09
CA ASN A 50 9.44 -23.78 -2.75
C ASN A 50 8.03 -23.91 -2.15
N TYR A 51 7.89 -24.78 -1.14
CA TYR A 51 6.60 -25.02 -0.48
C TYR A 51 6.02 -23.79 0.22
N PHE A 52 6.86 -22.86 0.68
CA PHE A 52 6.40 -21.65 1.34
C PHE A 52 5.74 -20.67 0.34
N ALA A 53 6.29 -20.55 -0.87
CA ALA A 53 5.69 -19.79 -1.96
C ALA A 53 4.34 -20.40 -2.39
N LEU A 54 4.24 -21.73 -2.47
CA LEU A 54 2.96 -22.42 -2.73
C LEU A 54 1.94 -22.19 -1.61
N PHE A 55 2.35 -22.28 -0.35
CA PHE A 55 1.49 -21.96 0.79
C PHE A 55 0.97 -20.52 0.71
N THR A 56 1.85 -19.57 0.42
CA THR A 56 1.49 -18.15 0.28
C THR A 56 0.47 -17.95 -0.85
N LEU A 57 0.66 -18.61 -1.98
CA LEU A 57 -0.30 -18.59 -3.09
C LEU A 57 -1.67 -19.14 -2.68
N HIS A 58 -1.72 -20.27 -1.97
CA HIS A 58 -2.98 -20.83 -1.48
C HIS A 58 -3.69 -19.92 -0.48
N ALA A 59 -2.94 -19.27 0.42
CA ALA A 59 -3.49 -18.27 1.34
C ALA A 59 -4.09 -17.08 0.57
N CYS A 60 -3.39 -16.56 -0.45
CA CYS A 60 -3.92 -15.51 -1.33
C CYS A 60 -5.19 -15.96 -2.07
N MET A 61 -5.21 -17.19 -2.59
CA MET A 61 -6.38 -17.76 -3.25
C MET A 61 -7.57 -17.94 -2.29
N ALA A 62 -7.32 -18.31 -1.03
CA ALA A 62 -8.36 -18.39 -0.01
C ALA A 62 -8.98 -17.03 0.30
N VAL A 63 -8.15 -15.98 0.42
CA VAL A 63 -8.61 -14.59 0.57
C VAL A 63 -9.38 -14.14 -0.68
N GLU A 64 -8.91 -14.48 -1.88
CA GLU A 64 -9.62 -14.16 -3.12
C GLU A 64 -11.00 -14.83 -3.15
N ILE A 65 -11.10 -16.12 -2.80
CA ILE A 65 -12.38 -16.85 -2.72
C ILE A 65 -13.31 -16.21 -1.69
N SER A 66 -12.78 -15.80 -0.53
CA SER A 66 -13.57 -15.13 0.53
C SER A 66 -14.29 -13.87 0.02
N GLY A 67 -13.69 -13.17 -0.94
CA GLY A 67 -14.28 -11.98 -1.55
C GLY A 67 -14.13 -10.70 -0.74
N VAL A 68 -13.43 -10.70 0.40
CA VAL A 68 -13.28 -9.51 1.26
C VAL A 68 -12.70 -8.30 0.50
N MET A 69 -11.86 -8.53 -0.51
CA MET A 69 -11.20 -7.49 -1.31
C MET A 69 -11.89 -7.17 -2.64
N HIS A 70 -13.05 -7.76 -2.94
CA HIS A 70 -13.70 -7.67 -4.25
C HIS A 70 -14.18 -6.29 -4.68
N SER A 71 -14.38 -5.36 -3.74
CA SER A 71 -14.68 -3.96 -4.06
C SER A 71 -13.58 -3.29 -4.90
N SER A 72 -12.33 -3.77 -4.81
CA SER A 72 -11.23 -3.32 -5.67
C SER A 72 -11.48 -3.59 -7.16
N TYR A 73 -12.12 -4.72 -7.51
CA TYR A 73 -12.53 -5.01 -8.89
C TYR A 73 -13.63 -4.07 -9.38
N LEU A 74 -14.58 -3.72 -8.51
CA LEU A 74 -15.61 -2.75 -8.86
C LEU A 74 -14.99 -1.37 -9.12
N ILE A 75 -14.10 -0.92 -8.24
CA ILE A 75 -13.36 0.34 -8.41
C ILE A 75 -12.59 0.32 -9.73
N ARG A 76 -11.89 -0.77 -10.04
CA ARG A 76 -11.19 -0.97 -11.31
C ARG A 76 -12.13 -0.86 -12.51
N ASN A 77 -13.29 -1.52 -12.47
CA ASN A 77 -14.28 -1.49 -13.56
C ASN A 77 -14.82 -0.09 -13.79
N ILE A 78 -15.18 0.63 -12.71
CA ILE A 78 -15.63 2.02 -12.77
C ILE A 78 -14.56 2.91 -13.41
N LEU A 79 -13.31 2.79 -12.97
CA LEU A 79 -12.20 3.57 -13.50
C LEU A 79 -11.87 3.23 -14.96
N SER A 80 -12.03 1.97 -15.37
CA SER A 80 -11.90 1.57 -16.78
C SER A 80 -12.98 2.20 -17.66
N VAL A 81 -14.23 2.24 -17.19
CA VAL A 81 -15.33 2.92 -17.90
C VAL A 81 -15.05 4.42 -18.01
N ILE A 82 -14.66 5.07 -16.91
CA ILE A 82 -14.36 6.51 -16.89
C ILE A 82 -13.16 6.85 -17.81
N SER A 83 -12.14 6.00 -17.83
CA SER A 83 -10.93 6.22 -18.64
C SER A 83 -11.10 5.84 -20.11
N GLY A 84 -12.23 5.22 -20.49
CA GLY A 84 -12.49 4.78 -21.86
C GLY A 84 -11.52 3.71 -22.37
N ARG A 85 -10.80 3.03 -21.48
CA ARG A 85 -9.81 1.99 -21.82
C ARG A 85 -10.33 0.63 -21.34
N PRO A 86 -10.76 -0.25 -22.25
CA PRO A 86 -11.32 -1.54 -21.87
C PRO A 86 -10.23 -2.40 -21.20
N ILE A 87 -10.60 -3.03 -20.09
CA ILE A 87 -9.74 -4.01 -19.43
C ILE A 87 -9.65 -5.25 -20.33
N ALA A 88 -8.45 -5.54 -20.83
CA ALA A 88 -8.17 -6.85 -21.42
C ALA A 88 -8.24 -7.91 -20.31
N SER A 89 -9.34 -8.65 -20.27
CA SER A 89 -9.50 -9.83 -19.43
C SER A 89 -9.25 -11.06 -20.27
N ASN A 90 -8.39 -11.97 -19.79
CA ASN A 90 -8.19 -13.28 -20.41
C ASN A 90 -9.20 -14.33 -19.90
N GLU A 91 -10.10 -13.94 -18.99
CA GLU A 91 -11.15 -14.84 -18.46
C GLU A 91 -12.39 -14.85 -19.38
N PRO A 92 -13.03 -16.02 -19.57
CA PRO A 92 -14.30 -16.09 -20.28
C PRO A 92 -15.38 -15.26 -19.57
N PRO A 93 -16.39 -14.75 -20.30
CA PRO A 93 -17.51 -14.02 -19.71
C PRO A 93 -18.16 -14.84 -18.59
N ARG A 94 -18.37 -14.21 -17.44
CA ARG A 94 -18.98 -14.88 -16.27
C ARG A 94 -20.48 -15.01 -16.53
N GLU A 95 -20.98 -16.24 -16.60
CA GLU A 95 -22.40 -16.53 -16.82
C GLU A 95 -23.08 -17.17 -15.60
N GLY A 96 -24.39 -16.94 -15.46
CA GLY A 96 -25.25 -17.60 -14.47
C GLY A 96 -24.78 -17.46 -13.02
N PHE A 97 -24.60 -18.59 -12.33
CA PHE A 97 -24.23 -18.64 -10.92
C PHE A 97 -22.87 -17.98 -10.63
N ALA A 98 -21.91 -18.07 -11.55
CA ALA A 98 -20.60 -17.45 -11.37
C ALA A 98 -20.68 -15.92 -11.33
N LEU A 99 -21.59 -15.33 -12.13
CA LEU A 99 -21.84 -13.90 -12.13
C LEU A 99 -22.52 -13.46 -10.83
N ALA A 100 -23.55 -14.19 -10.38
CA ALA A 100 -24.23 -13.91 -9.12
C ALA A 100 -23.30 -14.04 -7.91
N PHE A 101 -22.48 -15.10 -7.87
CA PHE A 101 -21.48 -15.32 -6.81
C PHE A 101 -20.41 -14.23 -6.79
N PHE A 102 -20.00 -13.73 -7.97
CA PHE A 102 -19.09 -12.59 -8.05
C PHE A 102 -19.70 -11.32 -7.45
N TRP A 103 -20.90 -10.93 -7.90
CA TRP A 103 -21.56 -9.70 -7.44
C TRP A 103 -21.98 -9.76 -5.97
N GLY A 104 -22.37 -10.93 -5.46
CA GLY A 104 -22.63 -11.13 -4.03
C GLY A 104 -21.40 -10.83 -3.18
N ARG A 105 -20.21 -11.32 -3.58
CA ARG A 105 -18.94 -11.01 -2.92
C ARG A 105 -18.54 -9.54 -3.06
N VAL A 106 -18.82 -8.91 -4.21
CA VAL A 106 -18.62 -7.47 -4.41
C VAL A 106 -19.48 -6.66 -3.42
N LEU A 107 -20.76 -6.99 -3.28
CA LEU A 107 -21.66 -6.33 -2.31
C LEU A 107 -21.18 -6.53 -0.86
N MET A 108 -20.79 -7.74 -0.49
CA MET A 108 -20.22 -8.02 0.83
C MET A 108 -18.96 -7.18 1.08
N SER A 109 -18.02 -7.15 0.13
CA SER A 109 -16.80 -6.35 0.23
C SER A 109 -17.09 -4.85 0.36
N LEU A 110 -18.07 -4.33 -0.39
CA LEU A 110 -18.50 -2.94 -0.27
C LEU A 110 -19.09 -2.62 1.10
N ALA A 111 -19.88 -3.54 1.67
CA ALA A 111 -20.43 -3.37 3.02
C ALA A 111 -19.32 -3.34 4.07
N ILE A 112 -18.36 -4.28 4.00
CA ILE A 112 -17.20 -4.32 4.90
C ILE A 112 -16.36 -3.05 4.76
N LEU A 113 -16.07 -2.63 3.53
CA LEU A 113 -15.29 -1.41 3.27
C LEU A 113 -16.02 -0.16 3.77
N GLY A 114 -17.32 -0.04 3.49
CA GLY A 114 -18.14 1.08 3.94
C GLY A 114 -18.20 1.19 5.46
N PHE A 115 -18.40 0.07 6.15
CA PHE A 115 -18.36 0.02 7.61
C PHE A 115 -16.97 0.37 8.15
N SER A 116 -15.91 -0.20 7.58
CA SER A 116 -14.53 0.05 8.00
C SER A 116 -14.12 1.52 7.82
N LEU A 117 -14.56 2.14 6.73
CA LEU A 117 -14.33 3.56 6.46
C LEU A 117 -15.16 4.45 7.41
N ALA A 118 -16.41 4.09 7.68
CA ALA A 118 -17.24 4.82 8.64
C ALA A 118 -16.63 4.81 10.06
N VAL A 119 -16.20 3.64 10.55
CA VAL A 119 -15.47 3.48 11.82
C VAL A 119 -14.22 4.36 11.85
N THR A 120 -13.41 4.30 10.79
CA THR A 120 -12.15 5.05 10.71
C THR A 120 -12.39 6.56 10.71
N VAL A 121 -13.34 7.05 9.91
CA VAL A 121 -13.63 8.49 9.80
C VAL A 121 -14.25 9.02 11.09
N VAL A 122 -15.17 8.29 11.71
CA VAL A 122 -15.77 8.69 12.99
C VAL A 122 -14.72 8.75 14.09
N ALA A 123 -13.87 7.74 14.21
CA ALA A 123 -12.78 7.75 15.19
C ALA A 123 -11.80 8.92 14.96
N LEU A 124 -11.46 9.23 13.71
CA LEU A 124 -10.60 10.37 13.38
C LEU A 124 -11.24 11.72 13.76
N LEU A 125 -12.54 11.86 13.56
CA LEU A 125 -13.28 13.07 13.92
C LEU A 125 -13.48 13.23 15.44
N GLN A 126 -13.56 12.12 16.17
CA GLN A 126 -13.66 12.11 17.63
C GLN A 126 -12.29 12.30 18.31
N GLY A 127 -11.21 11.94 17.62
CA GLY A 127 -9.84 12.04 18.13
C GLY A 127 -9.34 10.73 18.76
N ASP A 128 -10.02 9.61 18.51
CA ASP A 128 -9.74 8.31 19.12
C ASP A 128 -8.80 7.46 18.26
N THR A 129 -7.81 8.10 17.66
CA THR A 129 -6.81 7.44 16.82
C THR A 129 -5.40 7.77 17.28
N SER A 130 -4.47 6.85 16.98
CA SER A 130 -3.06 7.03 17.31
C SER A 130 -2.47 8.31 16.73
N ALA A 131 -2.94 8.75 15.55
CA ALA A 131 -2.55 10.02 14.94
C ALA A 131 -2.99 11.23 15.76
N SER A 132 -4.16 11.19 16.38
CA SER A 132 -4.69 12.28 17.21
C SER A 132 -3.91 12.43 18.51
N VAL A 133 -3.43 11.31 19.06
CA VAL A 133 -2.52 11.29 20.23
C VAL A 133 -1.13 11.81 19.86
N LYS A 134 -0.60 11.40 18.69
CA LYS A 134 0.75 11.76 18.25
C LYS A 134 0.86 13.20 17.73
N TYR A 135 -0.20 13.72 17.13
CA TYR A 135 -0.24 15.04 16.49
C TYR A 135 -1.43 15.88 16.98
N PRO A 136 -1.45 16.29 18.26
CA PRO A 136 -2.61 16.95 18.86
C PRO A 136 -2.93 18.33 18.26
N GLY A 137 -1.97 18.95 17.56
CA GLY A 137 -2.13 20.26 16.94
C GLY A 137 -2.88 20.27 15.59
N ILE A 138 -3.22 19.11 15.02
CA ILE A 138 -3.88 19.04 13.71
C ILE A 138 -5.40 19.11 13.88
N PRO A 139 -6.10 20.05 13.22
CA PRO A 139 -7.56 20.12 13.25
C PRO A 139 -8.20 18.82 12.76
N ARG A 140 -9.24 18.34 13.46
CA ARG A 140 -9.94 17.07 13.20
C ARG A 140 -10.34 16.85 11.73
N GLY A 141 -10.90 17.89 11.08
CA GLY A 141 -11.26 17.81 9.66
C GLY A 141 -10.05 17.66 8.72
N LEU A 142 -8.92 18.29 9.07
CA LEU A 142 -7.69 18.18 8.29
C LEU A 142 -7.07 16.78 8.41
N VAL A 143 -7.18 16.13 9.59
CA VAL A 143 -6.70 14.75 9.79
C VAL A 143 -7.36 13.78 8.81
N VAL A 144 -8.66 13.91 8.56
CA VAL A 144 -9.39 13.06 7.59
C VAL A 144 -8.90 13.32 6.16
N VAL A 145 -8.71 14.58 5.76
CA VAL A 145 -8.18 14.92 4.43
C VAL A 145 -6.76 14.36 4.26
N LEU A 146 -5.93 14.50 5.29
CA LEU A 146 -4.56 13.98 5.29
C LEU A 146 -4.53 12.46 5.13
N LEU A 147 -5.46 11.71 5.75
CA LEU A 147 -5.57 10.26 5.54
C LEU A 147 -5.68 9.93 4.05
N PHE A 148 -6.63 10.55 3.33
CA PHE A 148 -6.83 10.28 1.90
C PHE A 148 -5.64 10.72 1.05
N VAL A 149 -4.99 11.84 1.39
CA VAL A 149 -3.77 12.29 0.71
C VAL A 149 -2.65 11.26 0.89
N PHE A 150 -2.42 10.79 2.11
CA PHE A 150 -1.38 9.78 2.36
C PHE A 150 -1.71 8.45 1.72
N MET A 151 -2.97 8.02 1.71
CA MET A 151 -3.41 6.84 0.96
C MET A 151 -3.19 6.98 -0.55
N ALA A 152 -3.41 8.16 -1.13
CA ALA A 152 -3.11 8.42 -2.53
C ALA A 152 -1.60 8.34 -2.82
N VAL A 153 -0.75 8.83 -1.90
CA VAL A 153 0.72 8.70 -2.02
C VAL A 153 1.15 7.22 -1.95
N VAL A 154 0.59 6.44 -1.02
CA VAL A 154 0.83 4.99 -0.93
C VAL A 154 0.41 4.31 -2.24
N GLY A 155 -0.81 4.58 -2.70
CA GLY A 155 -1.37 3.96 -3.90
C GLY A 155 -0.61 4.29 -5.16
N MET A 156 -0.17 5.54 -5.30
CA MET A 156 0.68 5.93 -6.41
C MET A 156 2.00 5.16 -6.38
N ARG A 157 2.65 5.02 -5.22
CA ARG A 157 3.90 4.26 -5.09
C ARG A 157 3.70 2.79 -5.43
N GLU A 158 2.64 2.16 -4.93
CA GLU A 158 2.30 0.75 -5.21
C GLU A 158 1.98 0.53 -6.69
N GLY A 159 1.12 1.36 -7.26
CA GLY A 159 0.75 1.30 -8.67
C GLY A 159 1.94 1.51 -9.61
N MET A 160 2.85 2.43 -9.28
CA MET A 160 4.03 2.70 -10.10
C MET A 160 4.93 1.47 -10.28
N GLN A 161 5.11 0.63 -9.25
CA GLN A 161 5.92 -0.59 -9.38
C GLN A 161 5.37 -1.50 -10.47
N ILE A 162 4.05 -1.74 -10.45
CA ILE A 162 3.39 -2.58 -11.46
C ILE A 162 3.43 -1.92 -12.83
N ALA A 163 3.17 -0.61 -12.90
CA ALA A 163 3.23 0.12 -14.17
C ALA A 163 4.63 0.07 -14.80
N PHE A 164 5.69 0.21 -13.99
CA PHE A 164 7.08 0.15 -14.47
C PHE A 164 7.45 -1.24 -14.98
N PHE A 165 7.04 -2.31 -14.27
CA PHE A 165 7.23 -3.68 -14.75
C PHE A 165 6.46 -3.97 -16.04
N ALA A 166 5.23 -3.46 -16.17
CA ALA A 166 4.44 -3.60 -17.38
C ALA A 166 5.09 -2.85 -18.56
N VAL A 167 5.58 -1.63 -18.34
CA VAL A 167 6.28 -0.84 -19.39
C VAL A 167 7.64 -1.44 -19.76
N ALA A 168 8.33 -2.12 -18.84
CA ALA A 168 9.58 -2.83 -19.14
C ALA A 168 9.40 -3.94 -20.19
N LYS A 169 8.19 -4.51 -20.30
CA LYS A 169 7.84 -5.52 -21.31
C LYS A 169 7.47 -4.92 -22.67
N LEU A 170 7.22 -3.62 -22.76
CA LEU A 170 6.87 -2.94 -24.02
C LEU A 170 8.13 -2.61 -24.84
N PRO A 171 8.05 -2.59 -26.18
CA PRO A 171 9.13 -2.11 -27.04
C PRO A 171 9.37 -0.61 -26.84
N ALA A 172 10.63 -0.16 -27.00
CA ALA A 172 11.06 1.19 -26.64
C ALA A 172 10.25 2.33 -27.29
N ASN A 173 9.76 2.12 -28.52
CA ASN A 173 8.94 3.07 -29.26
C ASN A 173 7.54 3.29 -28.66
N GLN A 174 7.06 2.39 -27.79
CA GLN A 174 5.75 2.48 -27.13
C GLN A 174 5.87 2.93 -25.65
N ARG A 175 7.09 3.18 -25.16
CA ARG A 175 7.37 3.55 -23.76
C ARG A 175 7.15 5.05 -23.54
N GLY A 176 5.89 5.44 -23.31
CA GLY A 176 5.53 6.80 -22.90
C GLY A 176 5.20 7.72 -24.07
N THR A 177 4.00 8.28 -24.05
CA THR A 177 3.48 9.17 -25.11
C THR A 177 3.61 10.66 -24.75
N SER A 178 3.68 10.97 -23.45
CA SER A 178 3.80 12.34 -22.93
C SER A 178 5.25 12.71 -22.59
N PHE A 179 5.53 14.01 -22.43
CA PHE A 179 6.84 14.54 -22.01
C PHE A 179 7.34 13.89 -20.71
N PHE A 180 6.50 13.83 -19.68
CA PHE A 180 6.83 13.18 -18.41
C PHE A 180 6.96 11.67 -18.54
N GLY A 181 6.15 11.04 -19.39
CA GLY A 181 6.26 9.60 -19.67
C GLY A 181 7.61 9.25 -20.30
N ARG A 182 8.06 10.02 -21.29
CA ARG A 182 9.37 9.82 -21.93
C ARG A 182 10.53 10.06 -20.97
N LYS A 183 10.49 11.15 -20.20
CA LYS A 183 11.48 11.46 -19.15
C LYS A 183 11.58 10.35 -18.10
N THR A 184 10.43 9.82 -17.67
CA THR A 184 10.36 8.74 -16.69
C THR A 184 10.93 7.44 -17.27
N CYS A 185 10.55 7.06 -18.49
CA CYS A 185 11.12 5.90 -19.18
C CYS A 185 12.63 6.03 -19.41
N GLU A 186 13.09 7.19 -19.86
CA GLU A 186 14.51 7.47 -20.10
C GLU A 186 15.32 7.32 -18.81
N LEU A 187 14.83 7.89 -17.70
CA LEU A 187 15.48 7.75 -16.40
C LEU A 187 15.44 6.30 -15.89
N LEU A 188 14.30 5.62 -16.02
CA LEU A 188 14.10 4.25 -15.52
C LEU A 188 14.99 3.22 -16.24
N PHE A 189 15.23 3.39 -17.54
CA PHE A 189 16.08 2.48 -18.34
C PHE A 189 17.51 2.99 -18.55
N LYS A 190 17.88 4.13 -17.97
CA LYS A 190 19.26 4.65 -18.02
C LYS A 190 20.24 3.66 -17.38
N GLY A 191 21.47 3.62 -17.89
CA GLY A 191 22.53 2.78 -17.31
C GLY A 191 22.26 1.28 -17.47
N ASN A 192 21.83 0.85 -18.66
CA ASN A 192 21.49 -0.55 -18.96
C ASN A 192 20.36 -1.13 -18.08
N GLY A 193 19.43 -0.28 -17.61
CA GLY A 193 18.29 -0.71 -16.79
C GLY A 193 18.58 -0.89 -15.30
N GLN A 194 19.76 -0.50 -14.80
CA GLN A 194 20.12 -0.58 -13.38
C GLN A 194 19.18 0.23 -12.47
N ASN A 195 18.58 1.30 -12.99
CA ASN A 195 17.66 2.15 -12.24
C ASN A 195 16.31 1.48 -11.94
N LEU A 196 15.92 0.41 -12.66
CA LEU A 196 14.67 -0.29 -12.38
C LEU A 196 14.77 -1.11 -11.07
N PRO A 197 15.79 -1.97 -10.87
CA PRO A 197 16.07 -2.57 -9.56
C PRO A 197 16.33 -1.53 -8.46
N GLY A 198 17.11 -0.48 -8.74
CA GLY A 198 17.38 0.59 -7.76
C GLY A 198 16.10 1.32 -7.31
N PHE A 199 15.18 1.58 -8.25
CA PHE A 199 13.85 2.11 -7.91
C PHE A 199 13.08 1.18 -6.98
N MET A 200 13.08 -0.14 -7.23
CA MET A 200 12.35 -1.09 -6.38
C MET A 200 12.81 -1.01 -4.93
N ILE A 201 14.12 -0.90 -4.71
CA ILE A 201 14.70 -0.82 -3.37
C ILE A 201 14.42 0.54 -2.73
N GLY A 202 14.74 1.63 -3.43
CA GLY A 202 14.57 2.98 -2.90
C GLY A 202 13.11 3.36 -2.66
N ARG A 203 12.18 2.82 -3.46
CA ARG A 203 10.73 2.98 -3.26
C ARG A 203 10.27 2.36 -1.94
N GLN A 204 10.83 1.21 -1.56
CA GLN A 204 10.26 0.39 -0.49
C GLN A 204 10.34 1.07 0.87
N LEU A 205 11.45 1.75 1.18
CA LEU A 205 11.57 2.56 2.40
C LEU A 205 10.45 3.61 2.45
N ALA A 206 10.25 4.29 1.33
CA ALA A 206 9.24 5.32 1.18
C ALA A 206 7.81 4.76 1.37
N VAL A 207 7.55 3.55 0.86
CA VAL A 207 6.28 2.83 1.00
C VAL A 207 6.03 2.44 2.45
N VAL A 208 7.00 1.81 3.11
CA VAL A 208 6.88 1.39 4.50
C VAL A 208 6.65 2.59 5.40
N CYS A 209 7.42 3.68 5.24
CA CYS A 209 7.17 4.94 5.95
C CYS A 209 5.72 5.43 5.78
N SER A 210 5.20 5.35 4.55
CA SER A 210 3.84 5.82 4.24
C SER A 210 2.77 4.91 4.86
N PHE A 211 2.97 3.59 4.87
CA PHE A 211 2.06 2.64 5.52
C PHE A 211 2.08 2.77 7.05
N PHE A 212 3.24 2.99 7.68
CA PHE A 212 3.30 3.28 9.11
C PHE A 212 2.54 4.57 9.46
N LEU A 213 2.71 5.59 8.63
CA LEU A 213 2.01 6.85 8.80
C LEU A 213 0.49 6.63 8.67
N VAL A 214 0.01 6.05 7.57
CA VAL A 214 -1.42 5.77 7.37
C VAL A 214 -1.97 4.85 8.48
N GLY A 215 -1.18 3.87 8.92
CA GLY A 215 -1.51 2.98 10.03
C GLY A 215 -1.81 3.74 11.33
N SER A 216 -1.08 4.82 11.62
CA SER A 216 -1.37 5.67 12.78
C SER A 216 -2.71 6.40 12.67
N TYR A 217 -3.17 6.73 11.46
CA TYR A 217 -4.47 7.37 11.24
C TYR A 217 -5.62 6.36 11.31
N THR A 218 -5.38 5.08 11.04
CA THR A 218 -6.41 4.03 11.06
C THR A 218 -6.45 3.23 12.36
N SER A 219 -5.42 3.34 13.20
CA SER A 219 -5.32 2.65 14.48
C SER A 219 -6.17 3.35 15.54
N LEU A 220 -7.10 2.61 16.13
CA LEU A 220 -8.04 3.09 17.16
C LEU A 220 -7.41 3.03 18.55
N THR A 221 -7.70 4.03 19.39
CA THR A 221 -7.22 4.13 20.79
C THR A 221 -8.37 4.07 21.81
N ILE A 222 -9.56 3.63 21.40
CA ILE A 222 -10.76 3.54 22.25
C ILE A 222 -10.58 2.42 23.29
N GLN A 223 -10.82 2.69 24.56
CA GLN A 223 -10.74 1.66 25.61
C GLN A 223 -12.07 0.91 25.74
N PRO A 224 -12.12 -0.42 25.51
CA PRO A 224 -13.34 -1.21 25.70
C PRO A 224 -13.82 -1.17 27.16
N GLY A 225 -15.14 -1.23 27.39
CA GLY A 225 -15.73 -1.26 28.73
C GLY A 225 -15.91 0.11 29.41
N THR A 226 -15.61 1.20 28.71
CA THR A 226 -15.80 2.58 29.21
C THR A 226 -17.19 3.15 28.89
N GLY A 227 -17.98 2.46 28.06
CA GLY A 227 -19.29 2.93 27.59
C GLY A 227 -19.24 3.78 26.30
N ASP A 228 -18.04 4.20 25.88
CA ASP A 228 -17.81 5.02 24.69
C ASP A 228 -17.38 4.20 23.45
N ASN A 229 -17.86 2.96 23.35
CA ASN A 229 -17.57 2.11 22.19
C ASN A 229 -18.12 2.72 20.90
N ILE A 230 -17.39 2.57 19.80
CA ILE A 230 -17.78 3.19 18.53
C ILE A 230 -19.12 2.62 18.05
N PHE A 231 -20.07 3.49 17.73
CA PHE A 231 -21.45 3.12 17.37
C PHE A 231 -22.19 2.26 18.42
N GLY A 232 -21.75 2.26 19.70
CA GLY A 232 -22.39 1.48 20.76
C GLY A 232 -22.22 -0.04 20.58
N VAL A 233 -21.19 -0.50 19.87
CA VAL A 233 -20.88 -1.93 19.73
C VAL A 233 -20.49 -2.56 21.07
N SER A 234 -20.56 -3.90 21.15
CA SER A 234 -20.13 -4.63 22.35
C SER A 234 -18.62 -4.49 22.60
N ASP A 235 -18.19 -4.65 23.86
CA ASP A 235 -16.78 -4.53 24.24
C ASP A 235 -15.87 -5.51 23.47
N GLY A 236 -16.36 -6.73 23.21
CA GLY A 236 -15.64 -7.71 22.40
C GLY A 236 -15.47 -7.27 20.94
N ALA A 237 -16.48 -6.63 20.36
CA ALA A 237 -16.39 -6.08 19.01
C ALA A 237 -15.44 -4.87 18.97
N GLN A 238 -15.48 -4.01 19.99
CA GLN A 238 -14.52 -2.90 20.10
C GLN A 238 -13.08 -3.40 20.25
N ALA A 239 -12.85 -4.46 21.04
CA ALA A 239 -11.53 -5.07 21.17
C ALA A 239 -11.02 -5.63 19.81
N PHE A 240 -11.90 -6.24 19.03
CA PHE A 240 -11.58 -6.69 17.67
C PHE A 240 -11.25 -5.52 16.73
N LEU A 241 -12.00 -4.42 16.78
CA LEU A 241 -11.71 -3.21 16.00
C LEU A 241 -10.37 -2.58 16.42
N ASN A 242 -10.02 -2.65 17.70
CA ASN A 242 -8.74 -2.13 18.18
C ASN A 242 -7.52 -2.94 17.66
N TRP A 243 -7.71 -4.18 17.21
CA TRP A 243 -6.64 -4.92 16.52
C TRP A 243 -6.27 -4.33 15.16
N GLY A 244 -7.09 -3.44 14.60
CA GLY A 244 -6.75 -2.68 13.39
C GLY A 244 -7.21 -3.33 12.08
N PHE A 245 -8.07 -4.35 12.12
CA PHE A 245 -8.55 -5.05 10.92
C PHE A 245 -9.24 -4.11 9.93
N GLN A 246 -10.08 -3.19 10.43
CA GLN A 246 -10.75 -2.16 9.62
C GLN A 246 -9.74 -1.27 8.88
N GLY A 247 -8.66 -0.88 9.56
CA GLY A 247 -7.59 -0.09 8.97
C GLY A 247 -6.90 -0.86 7.85
N ALA A 248 -6.54 -2.12 8.13
CA ALA A 248 -5.92 -3.01 7.16
C ALA A 248 -6.79 -3.21 5.91
N VAL A 249 -8.11 -3.41 6.07
CA VAL A 249 -9.05 -3.54 4.94
C VAL A 249 -9.10 -2.25 4.11
N VAL A 250 -9.27 -1.09 4.77
CA VAL A 250 -9.35 0.22 4.10
C VAL A 250 -8.06 0.51 3.32
N THR A 251 -6.90 0.33 3.93
CA THR A 251 -5.61 0.57 3.26
C THR A 251 -5.34 -0.43 2.15
N THR A 252 -5.65 -1.71 2.36
CA THR A 252 -5.41 -2.75 1.35
C THR A 252 -6.25 -2.48 0.10
N ILE A 253 -7.53 -2.14 0.26
CA ILE A 253 -8.42 -1.92 -0.87
C ILE A 253 -8.12 -0.56 -1.52
N LEU A 254 -8.25 0.54 -0.77
CA LEU A 254 -8.25 1.89 -1.34
C LEU A 254 -6.84 2.46 -1.54
N ALA A 255 -5.90 2.15 -0.65
CA ALA A 255 -4.53 2.67 -0.75
C ALA A 255 -3.60 1.76 -1.54
N SER A 256 -3.95 0.50 -1.83
CA SER A 256 -3.06 -0.45 -2.50
C SER A 256 -3.69 -1.11 -3.72
N ILE A 257 -4.54 -2.13 -3.53
CA ILE A 257 -5.03 -3.01 -4.61
C ILE A 257 -5.75 -2.21 -5.70
N SER A 258 -6.59 -1.23 -5.37
CA SER A 258 -7.26 -0.41 -6.38
C SER A 258 -6.26 0.29 -7.30
N TRP A 259 -5.18 0.86 -6.77
CA TRP A 259 -4.15 1.52 -7.58
C TRP A 259 -3.33 0.54 -8.39
N GLN A 260 -2.99 -0.61 -7.80
CA GLN A 260 -2.28 -1.70 -8.46
C GLN A 260 -3.06 -2.25 -9.68
N LEU A 261 -4.38 -2.43 -9.53
CA LEU A 261 -5.27 -2.89 -10.59
C LEU A 261 -5.43 -1.86 -11.72
N VAL A 262 -5.49 -0.58 -11.40
CA VAL A 262 -5.58 0.48 -12.42
C VAL A 262 -4.24 0.62 -13.14
N ALA A 263 -3.12 0.51 -12.41
CA ALA A 263 -1.78 0.55 -12.98
C ALA A 263 -1.50 -0.61 -13.92
N SER A 264 -1.95 -1.82 -13.59
CA SER A 264 -1.81 -2.98 -14.48
C SER A 264 -2.68 -2.84 -15.75
N ALA A 265 -3.86 -2.23 -15.65
CA ALA A 265 -4.74 -2.00 -16.79
C ALA A 265 -4.27 -0.86 -17.70
N CYS A 266 -3.69 0.21 -17.13
CA CYS A 266 -3.29 1.42 -17.86
C CYS A 266 -1.88 1.90 -17.49
N PRO A 267 -0.82 1.09 -17.72
CA PRO A 267 0.52 1.38 -17.21
C PRO A 267 1.12 2.67 -17.81
N VAL A 268 0.96 2.91 -19.11
CA VAL A 268 1.47 4.13 -19.77
C VAL A 268 0.80 5.40 -19.24
N ALA A 269 -0.46 5.33 -18.82
CA ALA A 269 -1.14 6.48 -18.23
C ALA A 269 -0.55 6.86 -16.86
N PHE A 270 -0.16 5.87 -16.06
CA PHE A 270 0.55 6.10 -14.80
C PHE A 270 1.90 6.78 -15.01
N LEU A 271 2.69 6.34 -16.01
CA LEU A 271 3.99 6.96 -16.31
C LEU A 271 3.87 8.39 -16.82
N ASN A 272 2.77 8.74 -17.47
CA ASN A 272 2.55 10.08 -18.00
C ASN A 272 2.28 11.13 -16.89
N ASN A 273 2.05 10.70 -15.64
CA ASN A 273 1.79 11.59 -14.52
C ASN A 273 3.11 12.24 -14.01
N PRO A 274 3.17 13.58 -13.83
CA PRO A 274 4.36 14.25 -13.29
C PRO A 274 4.78 13.74 -11.91
N PHE A 275 3.82 13.32 -11.08
CA PHE A 275 4.12 12.77 -9.75
C PHE A 275 4.90 11.44 -9.85
N ALA A 276 4.69 10.64 -10.90
CA ALA A 276 5.45 9.41 -11.09
C ALA A 276 6.94 9.70 -11.32
N TYR A 277 7.27 10.77 -12.06
CA TYR A 277 8.65 11.21 -12.23
C TYR A 277 9.28 11.68 -10.92
N VAL A 278 8.58 12.53 -10.16
CA VAL A 278 9.08 13.04 -8.87
C VAL A 278 9.32 11.89 -7.88
N LEU A 279 8.37 10.96 -7.77
CA LEU A 279 8.50 9.81 -6.90
C LEU A 279 9.61 8.85 -7.33
N LEU A 280 9.86 8.69 -8.64
CA LEU A 280 11.01 7.94 -9.15
C LEU A 280 12.33 8.59 -8.72
N VAL A 281 12.46 9.93 -8.85
CA VAL A 281 13.67 10.64 -8.43
C VAL A 281 13.89 10.51 -6.92
N VAL A 282 12.83 10.65 -6.11
CA VAL A 282 12.91 10.46 -4.66
C VAL A 282 13.34 9.03 -4.30
N ALA A 283 12.79 8.02 -4.98
CA ALA A 283 13.18 6.63 -4.76
C ALA A 283 14.66 6.39 -5.10
N LEU A 284 15.15 6.86 -6.25
CA LEU A 284 16.57 6.73 -6.61
C LEU A 284 17.48 7.51 -5.65
N PHE A 285 17.03 8.65 -5.14
CA PHE A 285 17.76 9.38 -4.10
C PHE A 285 17.85 8.56 -2.80
N LEU A 286 16.74 7.97 -2.34
CA LEU A 286 16.75 7.12 -1.14
C LEU A 286 17.58 5.85 -1.31
N GLU A 287 17.64 5.29 -2.51
CA GLU A 287 18.57 4.19 -2.82
C GLU A 287 20.03 4.67 -2.71
N SER A 288 20.34 5.86 -3.23
CA SER A 288 21.69 6.43 -3.18
C SER A 288 22.18 6.76 -1.76
N THR A 289 21.30 6.91 -0.77
CA THR A 289 21.72 7.11 0.63
C THR A 289 22.27 5.84 1.27
N GLY A 290 22.11 4.68 0.63
CA GLY A 290 22.63 3.40 1.09
C GLY A 290 21.94 2.82 2.34
N LEU A 291 20.87 3.43 2.83
CA LEU A 291 20.14 2.97 4.02
C LEU A 291 19.56 1.56 3.85
N CYS A 292 19.23 1.20 2.61
CA CYS A 292 18.71 -0.11 2.25
C CYS A 292 19.74 -1.00 1.55
N SER A 293 21.02 -0.62 1.54
CA SER A 293 22.05 -1.41 0.83
C SER A 293 22.22 -2.82 1.37
N GLY A 294 21.88 -3.05 2.65
CA GLY A 294 21.87 -4.39 3.24
C GLY A 294 20.88 -5.36 2.57
N ALA A 295 19.92 -4.88 1.78
CA ALA A 295 19.03 -5.75 1.00
C ALA A 295 19.67 -6.32 -0.27
N TRP A 296 20.83 -5.80 -0.70
CA TRP A 296 21.60 -6.32 -1.84
C TRP A 296 22.51 -7.49 -1.46
N VAL A 297 22.70 -7.75 -0.17
CA VAL A 297 23.60 -8.78 0.40
C VAL A 297 22.77 -10.01 0.76
#